data_AF-A0A0F3M6C1-F1
#
_entry.id   AF-A0A0F3M6C1-F1
#
_cell.length_a   1.000
_cell.length_b   1.000
_cell.length_c   1.000
_cell.angle_alpha   90.00
_cell.angle_beta   90.00
_cell.angle_gamma   90.00
#
_symmetry.space_group_name_H-M   'P 1'
#
loop_
_entity.id
_entity.type
_entity.pdbx_description
1 polymer ?
#
loop_
_entity_poly.entity_id
_entity_poly.type
_entity_poly.pdbx_seq_one_letter_code
_entity_poly.pdbx_strand_id
1 'polypeptide(L)'
;MEKDLAKIAPSNIQAEQMILGAILINNRALYNINEFLLPEHFYEPLHGKIYKSINLIISKGISATVISLKNMLGNELAFEEIGGVDYLAKLTTLALSIVNVNEYGKIVYDLALRRYLIEIEKK
;
A
#
# COMPACT_ATOMS: atom_id res chain seq x y z
N MET A 1 -28.67 2.89 18.26
CA MET A 1 -27.36 2.46 18.81
C MET A 1 -26.61 1.73 17.72
N GLU A 2 -26.18 2.46 16.68
CA GLU A 2 -25.80 1.88 15.37
C GLU A 2 -24.56 2.58 14.77
N LYS A 3 -23.83 3.34 15.61
CA LYS A 3 -22.78 4.28 15.16
C LYS A 3 -21.35 3.84 15.51
N ASP A 4 -21.16 2.71 16.20
CA ASP A 4 -19.84 2.31 16.73
C ASP A 4 -19.23 1.05 16.09
N LEU A 5 -19.97 0.23 15.35
CA LEU A 5 -19.39 -0.96 14.67
C LEU A 5 -18.75 -0.62 13.30
N ALA A 6 -19.04 0.55 12.74
CA ALA A 6 -18.37 1.05 11.53
C ALA A 6 -16.99 1.67 11.82
N LYS A 7 -16.57 1.76 13.09
CA LYS A 7 -15.56 2.75 13.49
C LYS A 7 -14.10 2.30 13.39
N ILE A 8 -13.79 1.02 13.14
CA ILE A 8 -12.45 0.61 12.68
C ILE A 8 -12.61 -0.61 11.79
N ALA A 9 -12.79 -0.41 10.48
CA ALA A 9 -12.71 -1.52 9.55
C ALA A 9 -11.32 -2.18 9.70
N PRO A 10 -11.24 -3.53 9.70
CA PRO A 10 -9.98 -4.24 9.90
C PRO A 10 -8.89 -3.72 8.96
N SER A 11 -7.84 -3.15 9.54
CA SER A 11 -6.75 -2.49 8.81
C SER A 11 -5.45 -2.51 9.59
N ASN A 12 -4.33 -2.43 8.88
CA ASN A 12 -3.01 -2.32 9.46
C ASN A 12 -2.15 -1.40 8.59
N ILE A 13 -2.28 -0.09 8.86
CA ILE A 13 -1.56 0.97 8.14
C ILE A 13 -0.04 0.76 8.18
N GLN A 14 0.48 0.27 9.30
CA GLN A 14 1.91 0.01 9.44
C GLN A 14 2.37 -1.09 8.48
N ALA A 15 1.62 -2.19 8.37
CA ALA A 15 1.93 -3.26 7.43
C ALA A 15 1.89 -2.77 5.97
N GLU A 16 0.92 -1.93 5.62
CA GLU A 16 0.86 -1.29 4.30
C GLU A 16 2.10 -0.43 4.03
N GLN A 17 2.50 0.40 4.99
CA GLN A 17 3.71 1.23 4.89
C GLN A 17 4.98 0.38 4.76
N MET A 18 5.08 -0.72 5.51
CA MET A 18 6.19 -1.68 5.41
C MET A 18 6.29 -2.26 4.00
N ILE A 19 5.17 -2.69 3.42
CA ILE A 19 5.14 -3.24 2.06
C ILE A 19 5.62 -2.21 1.03
N LEU A 20 5.05 -1.00 1.06
CA LEU A 20 5.41 0.04 0.10
C LEU A 20 6.88 0.44 0.22
N GLY A 21 7.37 0.61 1.45
CA GLY A 21 8.77 0.90 1.71
C GLY A 21 9.70 -0.22 1.25
N ALA A 22 9.33 -1.49 1.50
CA ALA A 22 10.10 -2.66 1.06
C ALA A 22 10.26 -2.70 -0.46
N ILE A 23 9.17 -2.45 -1.20
CA ILE A 23 9.21 -2.41 -2.66
C ILE A 23 10.07 -1.24 -3.16
N LEU A 24 10.02 -0.09 -2.50
CA LEU A 24 10.83 1.08 -2.87
C LEU A 24 12.33 0.88 -2.60
N ILE A 25 12.69 0.13 -1.57
CA ILE A 25 14.09 -0.27 -1.31
C ILE A 25 14.54 -1.33 -2.33
N ASN A 26 13.69 -2.33 -2.58
CA ASN A 26 13.99 -3.44 -3.47
C ASN A 26 12.76 -3.79 -4.30
N ASN A 27 12.72 -3.35 -5.56
CA ASN A 27 11.59 -3.60 -6.45
C ASN A 27 11.28 -5.08 -6.65
N ARG A 28 12.26 -6.00 -6.43
CA ARG A 28 12.01 -7.44 -6.50
C ARG A 28 11.05 -7.93 -5.42
N ALA A 29 10.91 -7.21 -4.32
CA ALA A 29 9.94 -7.51 -3.26
C ALA A 29 8.50 -7.54 -3.78
N LEU A 30 8.20 -6.79 -4.86
CA LEU A 30 6.88 -6.81 -5.49
C LEU A 30 6.52 -8.21 -6.00
N TYR A 31 7.44 -8.93 -6.64
CA TYR A 31 7.15 -10.24 -7.25
C TYR A 31 6.68 -11.28 -6.23
N ASN A 32 7.08 -11.13 -4.97
CA ASN A 32 6.69 -12.03 -3.91
C ASN A 32 5.21 -11.88 -3.52
N ILE A 33 4.65 -10.67 -3.63
CA ILE A 33 3.32 -10.34 -3.13
C ILE A 33 2.30 -10.07 -4.24
N ASN A 34 2.75 -9.79 -5.46
CA ASN A 34 1.88 -9.39 -6.57
C ASN A 34 0.93 -10.51 -7.05
N GLU A 35 1.19 -11.77 -6.66
CA GLU A 35 0.33 -12.90 -6.98
C GLU A 35 -1.03 -12.83 -6.26
N PHE A 36 -1.08 -12.24 -5.06
CA PHE A 36 -2.27 -12.23 -4.22
C PHE A 36 -2.67 -10.83 -3.71
N LEU A 37 -1.76 -9.86 -3.72
CA LEU A 37 -2.03 -8.52 -3.23
C LEU A 37 -2.33 -7.56 -4.38
N LEU A 38 -3.55 -7.00 -4.37
CA LEU A 38 -4.04 -6.03 -5.32
C LEU A 38 -4.15 -4.63 -4.68
N PRO A 39 -4.14 -3.54 -5.46
CA PRO A 39 -4.31 -2.18 -4.95
C PRO A 39 -5.53 -1.98 -4.05
N GLU A 40 -6.63 -2.69 -4.33
CA GLU A 40 -7.91 -2.58 -3.62
C GLU A 40 -7.86 -3.25 -2.24
N HIS A 41 -6.83 -4.06 -1.96
CA HIS A 41 -6.64 -4.69 -0.65
C HIS A 41 -6.04 -3.74 0.39
N PHE A 42 -5.50 -2.59 -0.02
CA PHE A 42 -5.06 -1.57 0.91
C PHE A 42 -6.27 -0.85 1.52
N TYR A 43 -6.23 -0.62 2.83
CA TYR A 43 -7.25 0.16 3.51
C TYR A 43 -7.09 1.65 3.25
N GLU A 44 -5.85 2.16 3.28
CA GLU A 44 -5.56 3.55 2.95
C GLU A 44 -5.58 3.75 1.42
N PRO A 45 -6.52 4.55 0.88
CA PRO A 45 -6.64 4.76 -0.56
C PRO A 45 -5.36 5.26 -1.22
N LEU A 46 -4.58 6.10 -0.51
CA LEU A 46 -3.30 6.57 -1.04
C LEU A 46 -2.30 5.42 -1.18
N HIS A 47 -2.26 4.47 -0.24
CA HIS A 47 -1.36 3.32 -0.34
C HIS A 47 -1.72 2.42 -1.51
N GLY A 48 -3.02 2.18 -1.74
CA GLY A 48 -3.50 1.49 -2.94
C GLY A 48 -3.05 2.19 -4.22
N LYS A 49 -3.16 3.53 -4.29
CA LYS A 49 -2.67 4.33 -5.44
C LYS A 49 -1.15 4.23 -5.63
N ILE A 50 -0.37 4.27 -4.55
CA ILE A 50 1.09 4.11 -4.61
C ILE A 50 1.42 2.70 -5.13
N TYR A 51 0.80 1.65 -4.58
CA TYR A 51 1.01 0.27 -5.00
C TYR A 51 0.64 0.06 -6.48
N LYS A 52 -0.49 0.62 -6.93
CA LYS A 52 -0.89 0.61 -8.34
C LYS A 52 0.14 1.31 -9.24
N SER A 53 0.67 2.43 -8.78
CA SER A 53 1.68 3.18 -9.52
C SER A 53 2.99 2.43 -9.64
N ILE A 54 3.45 1.82 -8.55
CA ILE A 54 4.61 0.92 -8.52
C ILE A 54 4.45 -0.20 -9.55
N ASN A 55 3.29 -0.87 -9.56
CA ASN A 55 2.98 -1.93 -10.52
C ASN A 55 3.08 -1.46 -11.98
N LEU A 56 2.50 -0.30 -12.30
CA LEU A 56 2.54 0.25 -13.66
C LEU A 56 3.95 0.66 -14.11
N ILE A 57 4.76 1.20 -13.20
CA ILE A 57 6.14 1.61 -13.50
C ILE A 57 6.99 0.37 -13.80
N ILE A 58 6.91 -0.65 -12.92
CA ILE A 58 7.68 -1.89 -13.06
C ILE A 58 7.23 -2.68 -14.29
N SER A 59 5.94 -2.71 -14.62
CA SER A 59 5.45 -3.40 -15.82
C SER A 59 5.95 -2.76 -17.12
N LYS A 60 6.31 -1.48 -17.10
CA LYS A 60 6.97 -0.77 -18.20
C LYS A 60 8.49 -0.98 -18.26
N GLY A 61 9.04 -1.83 -17.38
CA GLY A 61 10.48 -2.06 -17.28
C GLY A 61 11.27 -0.91 -16.63
N ILE A 62 10.57 0.01 -15.94
CA ILE A 62 11.18 1.13 -15.23
C ILE A 62 11.30 0.78 -13.75
N SER A 63 12.38 1.20 -13.10
CA SER A 63 12.54 1.04 -11.65
C SER A 63 11.59 1.98 -10.90
N ALA A 64 10.82 1.43 -9.96
CA ALA A 64 10.00 2.21 -9.04
C ALA A 64 10.90 2.83 -7.96
N THR A 65 11.06 4.15 -8.05
CA THR A 65 11.82 5.00 -7.12
C THR A 65 10.95 6.17 -6.66
N VAL A 66 11.41 6.90 -5.65
CA VAL A 66 10.75 8.12 -5.18
C VAL A 66 10.52 9.12 -6.33
N ILE A 67 11.50 9.27 -7.23
CA ILE A 67 11.42 10.20 -8.36
C ILE A 67 10.43 9.71 -9.42
N SER A 68 10.48 8.43 -9.79
CA SER A 68 9.56 7.88 -10.80
C SER A 68 8.11 7.91 -10.29
N LEU A 69 7.90 7.66 -9.00
CA LEU A 69 6.59 7.78 -8.37
C LEU A 69 6.13 9.23 -8.29
N LYS A 70 7.00 10.19 -7.95
CA LYS A 70 6.66 11.61 -8.00
C LYS A 70 6.18 12.02 -9.39
N ASN A 71 6.88 11.58 -10.45
CA ASN A 71 6.48 11.92 -11.82
C ASN A 71 5.11 11.32 -12.20
N MET A 72 4.75 10.19 -11.59
CA MET A 72 3.48 9.51 -11.86
C MET A 72 2.32 10.00 -10.97
N LEU A 73 2.61 10.36 -9.71
CA LEU A 73 1.65 10.77 -8.68
C LEU A 73 1.57 12.30 -8.52
N GLY A 74 2.51 13.08 -9.03
CA GLY A 74 2.68 14.51 -8.71
C GLY A 74 1.55 15.44 -9.21
N ASN A 75 0.54 14.92 -9.91
CA ASN A 75 -0.67 15.64 -10.24
C ASN A 75 -1.83 15.34 -9.26
N GLU A 76 -1.64 14.47 -8.28
CA GLU A 76 -2.65 14.08 -7.29
C GLU A 76 -2.55 14.96 -6.03
N LEU A 77 -3.56 15.81 -5.79
CA LEU A 77 -3.62 16.68 -4.60
C LEU A 77 -3.44 15.91 -3.28
N ALA A 78 -4.07 14.74 -3.15
CA ALA A 78 -3.98 13.90 -1.96
C ALA A 78 -2.56 13.38 -1.66
N PHE A 79 -1.71 13.25 -2.69
CA PHE A 79 -0.31 12.87 -2.51
C PHE A 79 0.51 14.04 -1.96
N GLU A 80 0.27 15.26 -2.46
CA GLU A 80 0.92 16.47 -1.95
C GLU A 80 0.49 16.77 -0.50
N GLU A 81 -0.79 16.55 -0.15
CA GLU A 81 -1.32 16.79 1.21
C GLU A 81 -0.67 15.92 2.29
N ILE A 82 -0.20 14.72 1.97
CA ILE A 82 0.48 13.83 2.93
C ILE A 82 2.00 14.11 3.04
N GLY A 83 2.51 15.11 2.31
CA GLY A 83 3.93 15.46 2.24
C GLY A 83 4.65 14.96 0.99
N GLY A 84 3.92 14.40 0.01
CA GLY A 84 4.44 14.02 -1.30
C GLY A 84 5.70 13.17 -1.25
N VAL A 85 6.80 13.73 -1.76
CA VAL A 85 8.12 13.07 -1.83
C VAL A 85 8.64 12.67 -0.45
N ASP A 86 8.40 13.50 0.58
CA ASP A 86 8.87 13.23 1.94
C ASP A 86 8.14 12.03 2.54
N TYR A 87 6.88 11.82 2.17
CA TYR A 87 6.15 10.62 2.57
C TYR A 87 6.78 9.35 1.99
N LEU A 88 7.14 9.36 0.70
CA LEU A 88 7.81 8.21 0.08
C LEU A 88 9.18 7.92 0.72
N ALA A 89 9.94 8.95 1.08
CA ALA A 89 11.19 8.80 1.81
C ALA A 89 11.00 8.27 3.25
N LYS A 90 9.90 8.63 3.89
CA LYS A 90 9.52 8.05 5.20
C LYS A 90 9.20 6.56 5.07
N LEU A 91 8.49 6.14 4.03
CA LEU A 91 8.17 4.72 3.79
C LEU A 91 9.44 3.87 3.68
N THR A 92 10.45 4.33 2.93
CA THR A 92 11.72 3.59 2.81
C THR A 92 12.43 3.48 4.15
N THR A 93 12.45 4.56 4.94
CA THR A 93 13.06 4.54 6.29
C THR A 93 12.36 3.55 7.22
N LEU A 94 11.04 3.51 7.19
CA LEU A 94 10.22 2.62 8.00
C LEU A 94 10.46 1.14 7.66
N ALA A 95 10.71 0.82 6.40
CA ALA A 95 10.89 -0.55 5.93
C ALA A 95 12.32 -1.09 6.05
N LEU A 96 13.29 -0.34 6.60
CA LEU A 96 14.68 -0.80 6.74
C LEU A 96 14.82 -2.07 7.60
N SER A 97 13.88 -2.32 8.52
CA SER A 97 13.86 -3.49 9.40
C SER A 97 13.11 -4.69 8.81
N ILE A 98 12.51 -4.54 7.62
CA ILE A 98 11.67 -5.59 7.04
C ILE A 98 12.53 -6.75 6.53
N VAL A 99 12.25 -7.96 7.03
CA VAL A 99 12.92 -9.18 6.57
C VAL A 99 12.05 -9.92 5.56
N ASN A 100 10.74 -9.90 5.74
CA ASN A 100 9.81 -10.70 4.94
C ASN A 100 8.57 -9.92 4.51
N VAL A 101 8.60 -9.35 3.30
CA VAL A 101 7.46 -8.61 2.71
C VAL A 101 6.20 -9.47 2.55
N ASN A 102 6.34 -10.80 2.36
CA ASN A 102 5.20 -11.69 2.19
C ASN A 102 4.29 -11.76 3.42
N GLU A 103 4.89 -11.73 4.61
CA GLU A 103 4.16 -11.80 5.87
C GLU A 103 3.24 -10.59 6.04
N TYR A 104 3.78 -9.39 5.81
CA TYR A 104 3.00 -8.16 5.81
C TYR A 104 1.95 -8.14 4.69
N GLY A 105 2.30 -8.64 3.49
CA GLY A 105 1.35 -8.81 2.40
C GLY A 105 0.14 -9.64 2.80
N LYS A 106 0.36 -10.81 3.43
CA LYS A 106 -0.71 -11.68 3.92
C LYS A 106 -1.57 -11.00 4.99
N ILE A 107 -0.96 -10.25 5.90
CA ILE A 107 -1.70 -9.46 6.92
C ILE A 107 -2.66 -8.48 6.23
N VAL A 108 -2.18 -7.71 5.25
CA VAL A 108 -3.02 -6.73 4.53
C VAL A 108 -4.14 -7.44 3.76
N TYR A 109 -3.82 -8.56 3.11
CA TYR A 109 -4.80 -9.37 2.38
C TYR A 109 -5.89 -9.95 3.28
N ASP A 110 -5.53 -10.58 4.40
CA ASP A 110 -6.49 -11.15 5.35
C ASP A 110 -7.42 -10.09 5.93
N LEU A 111 -6.89 -8.89 6.21
CA LEU A 111 -7.69 -7.75 6.66
C LEU A 111 -8.63 -7.25 5.56
N ALA A 112 -8.18 -7.24 4.31
CA ALA A 112 -9.03 -6.90 3.16
C ALA A 112 -10.19 -7.87 2.99
N LEU A 113 -9.93 -9.18 3.11
CA LEU A 113 -10.98 -10.20 3.07
C LEU A 113 -12.00 -10.00 4.20
N ARG A 114 -11.55 -9.70 5.43
CA ARG A 114 -12.46 -9.39 6.54
C ARG A 114 -13.31 -8.15 6.26
N ARG A 115 -12.74 -7.10 5.65
CA ARG A 115 -13.52 -5.92 5.24
C ARG A 115 -14.59 -6.29 4.21
N TYR A 116 -14.22 -7.09 3.22
CA TYR A 116 -15.16 -7.59 2.21
C TYR A 116 -16.31 -8.39 2.84
N LEU A 117 -16.01 -9.29 3.79
CA LEU A 117 -17.02 -10.05 4.52
C LEU A 117 -17.98 -9.15 5.32
N ILE A 118 -17.46 -8.10 5.97
CA ILE A 118 -18.29 -7.12 6.69
C ILE A 118 -19.18 -6.33 5.73
N GLU A 119 -18.70 -6.03 4.52
CA GLU A 119 -19.48 -5.31 3.51
C GLU A 119 -20.62 -6.14 2.93
N ILE A 120 -20.40 -7.45 2.70
CA ILE A 120 -21.48 -8.33 2.23
C ILE A 120 -22.55 -8.56 3.31
N GLU A 121 -22.20 -8.59 4.59
CA GLU A 121 -23.17 -8.72 5.70
C GLU A 121 -24.06 -7.48 5.87
N LYS A 122 -23.60 -6.32 5.40
CA LYS A 122 -24.34 -5.05 5.47
C LYS A 122 -25.27 -4.80 4.28
N LYS A 123 -25.21 -5.64 3.25
CA LYS A 123 -26.08 -5.58 2.06
C LYS A 123 -27.30 -6.46 2.23
#